data_AF-B5VGS7-F1
#
_entry.id   AF-B5VGS7-F1
#
_cell.length_a   1.000
_cell.length_b   1.000
_cell.length_c   1.000
_cell.angle_alpha   90.00
_cell.angle_beta   90.00
_cell.angle_gamma   90.00
#
_symmetry.space_group_name_H-M   'P 1'
#
loop_
_entity.id
_entity.type
_entity.pdbx_description
1 polymer ?
#
loop_
_entity_poly.entity_id
_entity_poly.type
_entity_poly.pdbx_seq_one_letter_code
_entity_poly.pdbx_strand_id
1 'polypeptide(L)'
;MVQEQAILSCIEQTMVADAKIIKEAEQQLFEFQKQPGFTSFLLNIVSDDNFALNVRLSSAIYLKNKIHRSWDTKREDGIKADEKLSIKERLIETLVKNCENNHIRPILTETINGILVGQEDWDLAPIIKNLLSSGDASYIYPGLLLLFQLCKAHRWDMVGSRDYIDSVIEELFPIVEGIASNIGSQTDYRSNEILYLILKSFKYACLNNLPQYFSQPERIMSWVQLHLYLCSKPLPVEVMELDPADRSLDKRVKVNKWGFGNLNRFLQRYNKITKAITKEFIDYIFNTIVPIILREFFKDIEAWGNNSLWLSDSSLYFLIS
;
A
#
# COMPACT_ATOMS: atom_id res chain seq x y z
N MET A 1 -0.06 16.05 34.43
CA MET A 1 1.19 15.86 33.66
C MET A 1 1.32 14.38 33.38
N VAL A 2 1.47 14.01 32.12
CA VAL A 2 1.81 12.63 31.74
C VAL A 2 3.15 12.29 32.39
N GLN A 3 3.28 11.12 33.01
CA GLN A 3 4.55 10.66 33.59
C GLN A 3 5.47 10.14 32.47
N GLU A 4 5.90 11.04 31.59
CA GLU A 4 6.64 10.73 30.35
C GLU A 4 7.88 9.88 30.60
N GLN A 5 8.68 10.23 31.62
CA GLN A 5 9.86 9.46 32.02
C GLN A 5 9.51 8.05 32.53
N ALA A 6 8.40 7.89 33.25
CA ALA A 6 7.97 6.58 33.74
C ALA A 6 7.50 5.69 32.58
N ILE A 7 6.77 6.25 31.62
CA ILE A 7 6.34 5.54 30.41
C ILE A 7 7.57 5.11 29.60
N LEU A 8 8.53 6.01 29.40
CA LEU A 8 9.77 5.70 28.68
C LEU A 8 10.54 4.55 29.36
N SER A 9 10.69 4.61 30.69
CA SER A 9 11.34 3.54 31.45
C SER A 9 10.60 2.21 31.32
N CYS A 10 9.27 2.21 31.29
CA CYS A 10 8.49 0.99 31.07
C CYS A 10 8.74 0.42 29.66
N ILE A 11 8.77 1.27 28.63
CA ILE A 11 9.07 0.85 27.27
C ILE A 11 10.47 0.23 27.18
N GLU A 12 11.46 0.82 27.85
CA GLU A 12 12.81 0.25 27.93
C GLU A 12 12.82 -1.12 28.60
N GLN A 13 12.05 -1.29 29.69
CA GLN A 13 11.92 -2.55 30.41
C GLN A 13 11.25 -3.65 29.58
N THR A 14 10.36 -3.33 28.64
CA THR A 14 9.77 -4.33 27.72
C THR A 14 10.78 -4.96 26.76
N MET A 15 12.00 -4.41 26.68
CA MET A 15 13.07 -4.90 25.79
C MET A 15 14.13 -5.73 26.51
N VAL A 16 14.01 -5.93 27.82
CA VAL A 16 14.96 -6.72 28.64
C VAL A 16 14.64 -8.22 28.51
N ALA A 17 15.64 -9.09 28.66
CA ALA A 17 15.45 -10.54 28.53
C ALA A 17 14.69 -11.21 29.70
N ASP A 18 14.32 -10.47 30.74
CA ASP A 18 13.63 -11.00 31.92
C ASP A 18 12.12 -10.93 31.76
N ALA A 19 11.48 -12.10 31.67
CA ALA A 19 10.04 -12.24 31.49
C ALA A 19 9.21 -11.60 32.63
N LYS A 20 9.73 -11.56 33.85
CA LYS A 20 9.03 -10.94 34.98
C LYS A 20 9.01 -9.42 34.84
N ILE A 21 10.16 -8.83 34.47
CA ILE A 21 10.29 -7.39 34.23
C ILE A 21 9.41 -6.95 33.06
N ILE A 22 9.41 -7.71 31.95
CA ILE A 22 8.54 -7.43 30.80
C ILE A 22 7.07 -7.40 31.25
N LYS A 23 6.63 -8.41 32.00
CA LYS A 23 5.23 -8.52 32.43
C LYS A 23 4.81 -7.38 33.36
N GLU A 24 5.69 -6.99 34.28
CA GLU A 24 5.44 -5.85 35.17
C GLU A 24 5.37 -4.53 34.39
N ALA A 25 6.27 -4.32 33.42
CA ALA A 25 6.26 -3.15 32.55
C ALA A 25 5.02 -3.08 31.66
N GLU A 26 4.59 -4.19 31.06
CA GLU A 26 3.36 -4.27 30.27
C GLU A 26 2.11 -3.94 31.11
N GLN A 27 2.07 -4.39 32.36
CA GLN A 27 0.97 -4.09 33.27
C GLN A 27 0.95 -2.59 33.65
N GLN A 28 2.12 -1.98 33.86
CA GLN A 28 2.21 -0.53 34.10
C GLN A 28 1.80 0.27 32.86
N LEU A 29 2.25 -0.13 31.66
CA LEU A 29 1.83 0.49 30.40
C LEU A 29 0.31 0.35 30.17
N PHE A 30 -0.29 -0.75 30.61
CA PHE A 30 -1.75 -0.94 30.56
C PHE A 30 -2.51 0.04 31.46
N GLU A 31 -1.93 0.49 32.57
CA GLU A 31 -2.50 1.53 33.41
C GLU A 31 -2.24 2.94 32.83
N PHE A 32 -1.02 3.20 32.32
CA PHE A 32 -0.69 4.48 31.69
C PHE A 32 -1.52 4.77 30.44
N GLN A 33 -1.86 3.75 29.65
CA GLN A 33 -2.64 3.95 28.43
C GLN A 33 -4.08 4.44 28.66
N LYS A 34 -4.58 4.42 29.91
CA LYS A 34 -5.89 5.00 30.28
C LYS A 34 -5.81 6.53 30.43
N GLN A 35 -4.60 7.08 30.54
CA GLN A 35 -4.40 8.52 30.72
C GLN A 35 -4.52 9.25 29.37
N PRO A 36 -5.19 10.42 29.34
CA PRO A 36 -5.21 11.28 28.15
C PRO A 36 -3.80 11.68 27.73
N GLY A 37 -3.54 11.67 26.42
CA GLY A 37 -2.24 12.09 25.86
C GLY A 37 -1.18 10.97 25.80
N PHE A 38 -1.47 9.77 26.30
CA PHE A 38 -0.56 8.63 26.19
C PHE A 38 -0.22 8.31 24.72
N THR A 39 -1.23 8.25 23.85
CA THR A 39 -1.04 7.96 22.42
C THR A 39 -0.22 9.05 21.72
N SER A 40 -0.49 10.31 22.08
CA SER A 40 0.26 11.47 21.62
C SER A 40 1.73 11.43 22.05
N PHE A 41 2.02 10.95 23.26
CA PHE A 41 3.38 10.77 23.75
C PHE A 41 4.12 9.64 23.00
N LEU A 42 3.46 8.49 22.75
CA LEU A 42 4.06 7.45 21.93
C LEU A 42 4.39 7.93 20.51
N LEU A 43 3.50 8.72 19.88
CA LEU A 43 3.77 9.34 18.59
C LEU A 43 4.95 10.31 18.64
N ASN A 44 5.14 11.06 19.73
CA ASN A 44 6.33 11.90 19.92
C ASN A 44 7.61 11.06 19.92
N ILE A 45 7.65 9.98 20.69
CA ILE A 45 8.82 9.08 20.73
C ILE A 45 9.10 8.52 19.34
N VAL A 46 8.08 8.04 18.64
CA VAL A 46 8.25 7.45 17.30
C VAL A 46 8.78 8.48 16.29
N SER A 47 8.30 9.73 16.38
CA SER A 47 8.70 10.80 15.47
C SER A 47 10.07 11.41 15.78
N ASP A 48 10.51 11.39 17.04
CA ASP A 48 11.76 12.03 17.46
C ASP A 48 12.99 11.11 17.27
N ASP A 49 13.93 11.58 16.46
CA ASP A 49 15.16 10.86 16.12
C ASP A 49 16.21 10.89 17.24
N ASN A 50 15.99 11.68 18.31
CA ASN A 50 16.84 11.67 19.50
C ASN A 50 16.70 10.38 20.33
N PHE A 51 15.58 9.65 20.19
CA PHE A 51 15.41 8.36 20.85
C PHE A 51 16.08 7.23 20.08
N ALA A 52 16.63 6.26 20.80
CA ALA A 52 17.22 5.07 20.21
C ALA A 52 16.19 4.28 19.37
N LEU A 53 16.63 3.71 18.23
CA LEU A 53 15.73 3.05 17.27
C LEU A 53 14.89 1.93 17.90
N ASN A 54 15.47 1.15 18.82
CA ASN A 54 14.76 0.10 19.55
C ASN A 54 13.60 0.65 20.40
N VAL A 55 13.81 1.76 21.11
CA VAL A 55 12.76 2.44 21.88
C VAL A 55 11.65 2.94 20.97
N ARG A 56 12.02 3.55 19.84
CA ARG A 56 11.06 4.02 18.82
C ARG A 56 10.25 2.87 18.22
N LEU A 57 10.89 1.74 17.93
CA LEU A 57 10.22 0.54 17.40
C LEU A 57 9.24 -0.05 18.41
N SER A 58 9.65 -0.24 19.66
CA SER A 58 8.78 -0.74 20.72
C SER A 58 7.59 0.20 20.94
N SER A 59 7.82 1.52 20.90
CA SER A 59 6.77 2.53 21.00
C SER A 59 5.79 2.46 19.83
N ALA A 60 6.28 2.30 18.59
CA ALA A 60 5.46 2.16 17.39
C ALA A 60 4.62 0.87 17.43
N ILE A 61 5.20 -0.25 17.88
CA ILE A 61 4.49 -1.54 18.01
C ILE A 61 3.38 -1.42 19.07
N TYR A 62 3.68 -0.83 20.23
CA TYR A 62 2.69 -0.63 21.28
C TYR A 62 1.57 0.28 20.81
N LEU A 63 1.92 1.40 20.16
CA LEU A 63 0.97 2.34 19.57
C LEU A 63 0.01 1.64 18.60
N LYS A 64 0.55 0.87 17.65
CA LYS A 64 -0.25 0.08 16.69
C LYS A 64 -1.23 -0.83 17.42
N ASN A 65 -0.73 -1.61 18.39
CA ASN A 65 -1.55 -2.57 19.13
C ASN A 65 -2.65 -1.89 19.95
N LYS A 66 -2.37 -0.72 20.56
CA LYS A 66 -3.37 0.09 21.27
C LYS A 66 -4.44 0.60 20.31
N ILE A 67 -4.05 1.18 19.17
CA ILE A 67 -4.98 1.68 18.16
C ILE A 67 -5.89 0.54 17.67
N HIS A 68 -5.32 -0.59 17.25
CA HIS A 68 -6.12 -1.73 16.78
C HIS A 68 -7.11 -2.28 17.82
N ARG A 69 -6.81 -2.17 19.12
CA ARG A 69 -7.65 -2.70 20.21
C ARG A 69 -8.71 -1.71 20.68
N SER A 70 -8.37 -0.43 20.72
CA SER A 70 -9.10 0.56 21.52
C SER A 70 -9.64 1.73 20.70
N TRP A 71 -9.58 1.66 19.36
CA TRP A 71 -10.09 2.72 18.47
C TRP A 71 -11.59 2.97 18.64
N ASP A 72 -12.45 1.96 18.48
CA ASP A 72 -13.92 2.09 18.58
C ASP A 72 -14.53 1.39 19.79
N THR A 73 -13.72 1.27 20.84
CA THR A 73 -14.09 0.50 22.03
C THR A 73 -14.67 1.41 23.11
N LYS A 74 -15.83 1.03 23.68
CA LYS A 74 -16.48 1.74 24.81
C LYS A 74 -15.87 1.45 26.19
N ARG A 75 -14.71 0.78 26.24
CA ARG A 75 -14.01 0.45 27.49
C ARG A 75 -13.31 1.70 28.02
N GLU A 76 -12.89 1.66 29.27
CA GLU A 76 -12.16 2.77 29.92
C GLU A 76 -10.85 3.15 29.19
N ASP A 77 -10.23 2.20 28.46
CA ASP A 77 -9.01 2.42 27.67
C ASP A 77 -9.28 2.88 26.21
N GLY A 78 -10.55 3.15 25.87
CA GLY A 78 -10.99 3.62 24.57
C GLY A 78 -10.44 5.00 24.19
N ILE A 79 -10.12 5.19 22.91
CA ILE A 79 -9.60 6.46 22.39
C ILE A 79 -10.78 7.42 22.15
N LYS A 80 -10.70 8.61 22.76
CA LYS A 80 -11.75 9.63 22.67
C LYS A 80 -11.76 10.30 21.29
N ALA A 81 -12.91 10.83 20.86
CA ALA A 81 -13.08 11.44 19.54
C ALA A 81 -12.07 12.57 19.25
N ASP A 82 -11.84 13.48 20.20
CA ASP A 82 -10.86 14.57 20.05
C ASP A 82 -9.42 14.03 19.88
N GLU A 83 -9.10 12.93 20.57
CA GLU A 83 -7.80 12.28 20.47
C GLU A 83 -7.64 11.58 19.11
N LYS A 84 -8.71 10.99 18.55
CA LYS A 84 -8.67 10.34 17.23
C LYS A 84 -8.27 11.31 16.13
N LEU A 85 -8.84 12.51 16.11
CA LEU A 85 -8.52 13.52 15.10
C LEU A 85 -7.03 13.88 15.15
N SER A 86 -6.52 14.17 16.36
CA SER A 86 -5.10 14.47 16.55
C SER A 86 -4.20 13.29 16.19
N ILE A 87 -4.58 12.05 16.52
CA ILE A 87 -3.82 10.86 16.14
C ILE A 87 -3.75 10.73 14.62
N LYS A 88 -4.89 10.89 13.91
CA LYS A 88 -4.94 10.80 12.44
C LYS A 88 -3.96 11.75 11.78
N GLU A 89 -4.02 13.04 12.12
CA GLU A 89 -3.13 14.07 11.56
C GLU A 89 -1.66 13.76 11.84
N ARG A 90 -1.33 13.53 13.11
CA ARG A 90 0.06 13.27 13.54
C ARG A 90 0.62 11.97 13.00
N LEU A 91 -0.22 10.97 12.76
CA LEU A 91 0.19 9.68 12.19
C LEU A 91 0.62 9.85 10.73
N ILE A 92 -0.07 10.69 9.96
CA ILE A 92 0.31 11.05 8.59
C ILE A 92 1.65 11.79 8.58
N GLU A 93 1.79 12.84 9.41
CA GLU A 93 3.04 13.59 9.54
C GLU A 93 4.22 12.69 9.93
N THR A 94 3.99 11.80 10.90
CA THR A 94 5.02 10.86 11.37
C THR A 94 5.40 9.85 10.29
N LEU A 95 4.44 9.37 9.49
CA LEU A 95 4.70 8.50 8.34
C LEU A 95 5.56 9.22 7.29
N VAL A 96 5.18 10.45 6.94
CA VAL A 96 5.91 11.25 5.94
C VAL A 96 7.36 11.49 6.42
N LYS A 97 7.55 11.91 7.67
CA LYS A 97 8.88 12.12 8.25
C LYS A 97 9.73 10.83 8.28
N ASN A 98 9.11 9.70 8.60
CA ASN A 98 9.81 8.41 8.77
C ASN A 98 9.69 7.49 7.55
N CYS A 99 9.35 8.04 6.38
CA CYS A 99 9.07 7.24 5.20
C CYS A 99 10.28 6.42 4.73
N GLU A 100 11.49 6.95 4.93
CA GLU A 100 12.73 6.25 4.57
C GLU A 100 13.16 5.18 5.60
N ASN A 101 12.57 5.19 6.81
CA ASN A 101 12.91 4.22 7.84
C ASN A 101 12.19 2.88 7.61
N ASN A 102 12.92 1.90 7.08
CA ASN A 102 12.40 0.57 6.73
C ASN A 102 11.85 -0.25 7.92
N HIS A 103 12.15 0.12 9.17
CA HIS A 103 11.65 -0.56 10.36
C HIS A 103 10.39 0.10 10.93
N ILE A 104 10.34 1.44 10.95
CA ILE A 104 9.22 2.22 11.50
C ILE A 104 8.08 2.36 10.47
N ARG A 105 8.40 2.64 9.20
CA ARG A 105 7.40 2.84 8.12
C ARG A 105 6.37 1.71 8.06
N PRO A 106 6.74 0.41 8.05
CA PRO A 106 5.76 -0.67 7.95
C PRO A 106 4.77 -0.70 9.12
N ILE A 107 5.24 -0.36 10.33
CA ILE A 107 4.40 -0.32 11.53
C ILE A 107 3.39 0.82 11.41
N LEU A 108 3.83 2.02 11.04
CA LEU A 108 2.95 3.18 10.82
C LEU A 108 1.91 2.91 9.73
N THR A 109 2.34 2.31 8.62
CA THR A 109 1.48 1.94 7.51
C THR A 109 0.39 0.94 7.94
N GLU A 110 0.73 -0.06 8.75
CA GLU A 110 -0.24 -1.02 9.26
C GLU A 110 -1.16 -0.43 10.35
N THR A 111 -0.67 0.54 11.13
CA THR A 111 -1.51 1.33 12.05
C THR A 111 -2.60 2.07 11.28
N ILE A 112 -2.24 2.78 10.21
CA ILE A 112 -3.18 3.50 9.33
C ILE A 112 -4.20 2.54 8.72
N ASN A 113 -3.74 1.40 8.19
CA ASN A 113 -4.62 0.36 7.65
C ASN A 113 -5.63 -0.14 8.69
N GLY A 114 -5.22 -0.33 9.94
CA GLY A 114 -6.11 -0.75 11.02
C GLY A 114 -7.21 0.27 11.33
N ILE A 115 -6.91 1.57 11.26
CA ILE A 115 -7.90 2.64 11.41
C ILE A 115 -8.89 2.61 10.24
N LEU A 116 -8.40 2.51 9.00
CA LEU A 116 -9.24 2.51 7.80
C LEU A 116 -10.20 1.32 7.76
N VAL A 117 -9.74 0.12 8.12
CA VAL A 117 -10.59 -1.08 8.18
C VAL A 117 -11.63 -1.01 9.30
N GLY A 118 -11.36 -0.24 10.36
CA GLY A 118 -12.26 -0.03 11.49
C GLY A 118 -13.56 0.72 11.17
N GLN A 119 -13.75 1.17 9.92
CA GLN A 119 -14.95 1.87 9.43
C GLN A 119 -15.24 3.21 10.12
N GLU A 120 -14.21 4.03 10.31
CA GLU A 120 -14.39 5.44 10.64
C GLU A 120 -14.48 6.29 9.37
N ASP A 121 -15.20 7.42 9.43
CA ASP A 121 -15.26 8.47 8.39
C ASP A 121 -13.91 9.20 8.26
N TRP A 122 -12.83 8.47 7.96
CA TRP A 122 -11.53 9.04 7.69
C TRP A 122 -11.30 9.17 6.19
N ASP A 123 -11.66 10.32 5.65
CA ASP A 123 -11.35 10.64 4.26
C ASP A 123 -9.88 11.02 4.10
N LEU A 124 -9.11 10.11 3.49
CA LEU A 124 -7.69 10.31 3.17
C LEU A 124 -7.48 10.86 1.76
N ALA A 125 -8.51 10.90 0.90
CA ALA A 125 -8.36 11.26 -0.50
C ALA A 125 -7.75 12.67 -0.68
N PRO A 126 -8.20 13.71 0.05
CA PRO A 126 -7.62 15.05 -0.08
C PRO A 126 -6.15 15.09 0.34
N ILE A 127 -5.79 14.36 1.41
CA ILE A 127 -4.41 14.28 1.91
C ILE A 127 -3.51 13.62 0.87
N ILE A 128 -3.95 12.48 0.32
CA ILE A 128 -3.21 11.76 -0.72
C ILE A 128 -3.02 12.66 -1.95
N LYS A 129 -4.09 13.32 -2.42
CA LYS A 129 -4.03 14.24 -3.56
C LYS A 129 -3.00 15.35 -3.34
N ASN A 130 -3.01 15.98 -2.18
CA ASN A 130 -2.06 17.04 -1.83
C ASN A 130 -0.61 16.54 -1.85
N LEU A 131 -0.34 15.35 -1.29
CA LEU A 131 0.99 14.76 -1.31
C LEU A 131 1.47 14.47 -2.75
N LEU A 132 0.62 13.80 -3.55
CA LEU A 132 0.97 13.42 -4.92
C LEU A 132 1.07 14.59 -5.89
N SER A 133 0.38 15.70 -5.61
CA SER A 133 0.33 16.90 -6.48
C SER A 133 1.21 18.04 -5.98
N SER A 134 1.98 17.83 -4.92
CA SER A 134 2.82 18.85 -4.27
C SER A 134 3.96 19.37 -5.15
N GLY A 135 4.37 18.61 -6.16
CA GLY A 135 5.57 18.87 -6.98
C GLY A 135 6.88 18.44 -6.32
N ASP A 136 6.86 17.99 -5.06
CA ASP A 136 8.02 17.49 -4.34
C ASP A 136 8.05 15.95 -4.39
N ALA A 137 9.13 15.41 -4.96
CA ALA A 137 9.31 13.97 -5.13
C ALA A 137 9.32 13.19 -3.80
N SER A 138 9.68 13.83 -2.69
CA SER A 138 9.71 13.20 -1.36
C SER A 138 8.30 12.80 -0.87
N TYR A 139 7.25 13.45 -1.37
CA TYR A 139 5.86 13.14 -0.99
C TYR A 139 5.22 12.05 -1.85
N ILE A 140 5.81 11.68 -2.99
CA ILE A 140 5.24 10.68 -3.92
C ILE A 140 5.13 9.31 -3.23
N TYR A 141 6.23 8.85 -2.63
CA TYR A 141 6.27 7.54 -1.97
C TYR A 141 5.31 7.43 -0.77
N PRO A 142 5.28 8.36 0.22
CA PRO A 142 4.29 8.31 1.29
C PRO A 142 2.86 8.48 0.79
N GLY A 143 2.60 9.33 -0.22
CA GLY A 143 1.28 9.46 -0.83
C GLY A 143 0.77 8.14 -1.43
N LEU A 144 1.64 7.40 -2.12
CA LEU A 144 1.29 6.09 -2.68
C LEU A 144 1.16 4.98 -1.63
N LEU A 145 1.88 5.06 -0.50
CA LEU A 145 1.67 4.14 0.62
C LEU A 145 0.28 4.31 1.23
N LEU A 146 -0.17 5.55 1.37
CA LEU A 146 -1.52 5.88 1.85
C LEU A 146 -2.59 5.43 0.86
N LEU A 147 -2.43 5.74 -0.44
CA LEU A 147 -3.33 5.25 -1.48
C LEU A 147 -3.42 3.72 -1.46
N PHE A 148 -2.27 3.05 -1.31
CA PHE A 148 -2.22 1.61 -1.24
C PHE A 148 -3.01 1.06 -0.03
N GLN A 149 -2.92 1.68 1.15
CA GLN A 149 -3.72 1.28 2.31
C GLN A 149 -5.22 1.53 2.10
N LEU A 150 -5.58 2.68 1.52
CA LEU A 150 -6.96 3.00 1.21
C LEU A 150 -7.55 1.96 0.24
N CYS A 151 -6.89 1.68 -0.88
CA CYS A 151 -7.35 0.66 -1.82
C CYS A 151 -7.43 -0.74 -1.17
N LYS A 152 -6.49 -1.07 -0.28
CA LYS A 152 -6.47 -2.34 0.46
C LYS A 152 -7.64 -2.44 1.45
N ALA A 153 -8.02 -1.36 2.12
CA ALA A 153 -9.16 -1.33 3.04
C ALA A 153 -10.49 -1.53 2.30
N HIS A 154 -10.65 -0.88 1.14
CA HIS A 154 -11.85 -0.92 0.29
C HIS A 154 -11.87 -2.09 -0.71
N ARG A 155 -10.92 -3.03 -0.61
CA ARG A 155 -10.76 -4.13 -1.59
C ARG A 155 -11.97 -5.06 -1.70
N TRP A 156 -12.80 -5.10 -0.67
CA TRP A 156 -13.95 -6.00 -0.57
C TRP A 156 -15.29 -5.30 -0.83
N ASP A 157 -15.27 -3.99 -1.13
CA ASP A 157 -16.47 -3.21 -1.41
C ASP A 157 -17.19 -3.78 -2.63
N MET A 158 -18.49 -4.04 -2.47
CA MET A 158 -19.34 -4.74 -3.43
C MET A 158 -20.01 -3.75 -4.40
N VAL A 159 -20.52 -4.27 -5.53
CA VAL A 159 -21.30 -3.48 -6.49
C VAL A 159 -22.51 -2.87 -5.76
N GLY A 160 -22.49 -1.55 -5.54
CA GLY A 160 -23.48 -0.78 -4.79
C GLY A 160 -23.00 -0.16 -3.47
N SER A 161 -21.77 -0.45 -3.02
CA SER A 161 -21.16 0.15 -1.83
C SER A 161 -19.76 0.70 -2.13
N ARG A 162 -19.53 1.11 -3.39
CA ARG A 162 -18.21 1.50 -3.91
C ARG A 162 -18.06 2.99 -4.14
N ASP A 163 -19.09 3.80 -3.85
CA ASP A 163 -19.15 5.21 -4.21
C ASP A 163 -17.90 5.98 -3.73
N TYR A 164 -17.46 5.73 -2.49
CA TYR A 164 -16.25 6.34 -1.95
C TYR A 164 -15.00 5.91 -2.73
N ILE A 165 -14.72 4.61 -2.84
CA ILE A 165 -13.51 4.14 -3.53
C ILE A 165 -13.52 4.50 -5.03
N ASP A 166 -14.68 4.50 -5.68
CA ASP A 166 -14.79 4.89 -7.08
C ASP A 166 -14.58 6.40 -7.25
N SER A 167 -15.04 7.25 -6.32
CA SER A 167 -14.69 8.68 -6.27
C SER A 167 -13.18 8.90 -6.09
N VAL A 168 -12.56 8.14 -5.19
CA VAL A 168 -11.10 8.18 -4.96
C VAL A 168 -10.33 7.78 -6.22
N ILE A 169 -10.77 6.72 -6.92
CA ILE A 169 -10.16 6.27 -8.18
C ILE A 169 -10.28 7.36 -9.24
N GLU A 170 -11.48 7.93 -9.45
CA GLU A 170 -11.74 8.96 -10.45
C GLU A 170 -10.82 10.18 -10.26
N GLU A 171 -10.60 10.58 -9.00
CA GLU A 171 -9.76 11.73 -8.67
C GLU A 171 -8.25 11.43 -8.71
N LEU A 172 -7.81 10.29 -8.16
CA LEU A 172 -6.40 10.03 -7.91
C LEU A 172 -5.71 9.20 -9.00
N PHE A 173 -6.41 8.31 -9.70
CA PHE A 173 -5.76 7.46 -10.71
C PHE A 173 -5.13 8.25 -11.86
N PRO A 174 -5.75 9.32 -12.38
CA PRO A 174 -5.10 10.15 -13.41
C PRO A 174 -3.74 10.72 -12.96
N ILE A 175 -3.61 11.12 -11.68
CA ILE A 175 -2.36 11.63 -11.11
C ILE A 175 -1.33 10.49 -11.05
N VAL A 176 -1.77 9.32 -10.59
CA VAL A 176 -0.92 8.12 -10.45
C VAL A 176 -0.44 7.60 -11.81
N GLU A 177 -1.28 7.64 -12.85
CA GLU A 177 -0.89 7.31 -14.23
C GLU A 177 0.16 8.29 -14.75
N GLY A 178 0.00 9.59 -14.47
CA GLY A 178 1.01 10.61 -14.80
C GLY A 178 2.36 10.33 -14.15
N ILE A 179 2.36 9.97 -12.85
CA ILE A 179 3.58 9.56 -12.14
C ILE A 179 4.18 8.32 -12.79
N ALA A 180 3.39 7.27 -13.04
CA ALA A 180 3.85 6.02 -13.65
C ALA A 180 4.47 6.25 -15.04
N SER A 181 3.88 7.13 -15.85
CA SER A 181 4.41 7.52 -17.16
C SER A 181 5.79 8.17 -17.04
N ASN A 182 5.96 9.08 -16.09
CA ASN A 182 7.22 9.79 -15.88
C ASN A 182 8.37 8.88 -15.41
N ILE A 183 8.07 7.86 -14.60
CA ILE A 183 9.09 6.97 -14.03
C ILE A 183 9.13 5.59 -14.67
N GLY A 184 8.28 5.31 -15.65
CA GLY A 184 8.08 3.96 -16.19
C GLY A 184 9.38 3.34 -16.72
N SER A 185 10.22 4.14 -17.38
CA SER A 185 11.51 3.71 -17.92
C SER A 185 12.63 3.60 -16.89
N GLN A 186 12.46 4.16 -15.69
CA GLN A 186 13.51 4.22 -14.67
C GLN A 186 13.82 2.84 -14.07
N THR A 187 15.09 2.50 -13.98
CA THR A 187 15.55 1.17 -13.56
C THR A 187 15.97 1.08 -12.09
N ASP A 188 15.98 2.20 -11.37
CA ASP A 188 16.36 2.26 -9.97
C ASP A 188 15.31 1.59 -9.06
N TYR A 189 15.75 1.17 -7.87
CA TYR A 189 14.90 0.46 -6.92
C TYR A 189 13.71 1.31 -6.44
N ARG A 190 13.90 2.61 -6.19
CA ARG A 190 12.87 3.51 -5.65
C ARG A 190 11.73 3.72 -6.64
N SER A 191 12.03 3.98 -7.90
CA SER A 191 11.02 4.08 -8.96
C SER A 191 10.22 2.78 -9.09
N ASN A 192 10.87 1.63 -8.96
CA ASN A 192 10.18 0.34 -9.03
C ASN A 192 9.39 0.00 -7.75
N GLU A 193 9.76 0.54 -6.58
CA GLU A 193 8.90 0.53 -5.40
C GLU A 193 7.61 1.33 -5.60
N ILE A 194 7.73 2.51 -6.22
CA ILE A 194 6.60 3.38 -6.56
C ILE A 194 5.68 2.64 -7.56
N LEU A 195 6.21 2.16 -8.68
CA LEU A 195 5.46 1.37 -9.66
C LEU A 195 4.81 0.13 -9.02
N TYR A 196 5.50 -0.55 -8.12
CA TYR A 196 4.94 -1.68 -7.37
C TYR A 196 3.72 -1.27 -6.55
N LEU A 197 3.77 -0.15 -5.83
CA LEU A 197 2.61 0.36 -5.09
C LEU A 197 1.46 0.72 -6.02
N ILE A 198 1.74 1.33 -7.18
CA ILE A 198 0.73 1.65 -8.21
C ILE A 198 0.00 0.38 -8.67
N LEU A 199 0.74 -0.66 -9.08
CA LEU A 199 0.15 -1.93 -9.52
C LEU A 199 -0.65 -2.62 -8.42
N LYS A 200 -0.21 -2.47 -7.16
CA LYS A 200 -0.91 -3.02 -6.00
C LYS A 200 -2.20 -2.25 -5.70
N SER A 201 -2.18 -0.92 -5.78
CA SER A 201 -3.38 -0.09 -5.64
C SER A 201 -4.41 -0.43 -6.71
N PHE A 202 -4.00 -0.51 -7.98
CA PHE A 202 -4.85 -0.98 -9.08
C PHE A 202 -5.47 -2.35 -8.78
N LYS A 203 -4.64 -3.31 -8.35
CA LYS A 203 -5.12 -4.66 -8.02
C LYS A 203 -6.25 -4.64 -7.00
N TYR A 204 -6.08 -3.93 -5.89
CA TYR A 204 -7.06 -3.93 -4.79
C TYR A 204 -8.29 -3.08 -5.10
N ALA A 205 -8.11 -1.96 -5.80
CA ALA A 205 -9.18 -1.06 -6.18
C ALA A 205 -10.08 -1.66 -7.27
N CYS A 206 -9.49 -2.33 -8.27
CA CYS A 206 -10.20 -2.72 -9.48
C CYS A 206 -10.50 -4.22 -9.55
N LEU A 207 -9.54 -5.09 -9.29
CA LEU A 207 -9.64 -6.50 -9.72
C LEU A 207 -10.56 -7.40 -8.87
N ASN A 208 -11.20 -6.84 -7.84
CA ASN A 208 -12.28 -7.52 -7.13
C ASN A 208 -13.65 -7.20 -7.75
N ASN A 209 -13.97 -5.93 -7.97
CA ASN A 209 -15.21 -5.47 -8.58
C ASN A 209 -14.91 -4.35 -9.57
N LEU A 210 -15.56 -4.37 -10.74
CA LEU A 210 -15.33 -3.38 -11.81
C LEU A 210 -15.64 -1.97 -11.28
N PRO A 211 -14.67 -1.04 -11.27
CA PRO A 211 -14.91 0.35 -10.85
C PRO A 211 -15.64 1.12 -11.96
N GLN A 212 -16.44 2.13 -11.58
CA GLN A 212 -17.09 3.03 -12.54
C GLN A 212 -16.08 3.75 -13.45
N TYR A 213 -14.86 3.95 -12.99
CA TYR A 213 -13.74 4.50 -13.75
C TYR A 213 -13.49 3.80 -15.09
N PHE A 214 -13.78 2.49 -15.20
CA PHE A 214 -13.65 1.72 -16.45
C PHE A 214 -14.91 1.73 -17.33
N SER A 215 -15.88 2.59 -17.04
CA SER A 215 -16.94 2.91 -18.01
C SER A 215 -16.40 3.63 -19.25
N GLN A 216 -15.25 4.29 -19.12
CA GLN A 216 -14.51 4.93 -20.21
C GLN A 216 -13.48 3.94 -20.80
N PRO A 217 -13.65 3.47 -22.06
CA PRO A 217 -12.74 2.51 -22.68
C PRO A 217 -11.27 2.97 -22.72
N GLU A 218 -11.02 4.28 -22.84
CA GLU A 218 -9.69 4.89 -22.89
C GLU A 218 -8.93 4.66 -21.58
N ARG A 219 -9.63 4.67 -20.44
CA ARG A 219 -9.03 4.40 -19.12
C ARG A 219 -8.56 2.95 -19.01
N ILE A 220 -9.35 2.01 -19.50
CA ILE A 220 -8.96 0.59 -19.57
C ILE A 220 -7.69 0.46 -20.42
N MET A 221 -7.71 1.08 -21.60
CA MET A 221 -6.58 1.02 -22.54
C MET A 221 -5.29 1.56 -21.92
N SER A 222 -5.35 2.73 -21.26
CA SER A 222 -4.20 3.34 -20.58
C SER A 222 -3.57 2.40 -19.55
N TRP A 223 -4.40 1.82 -18.67
CA TRP A 223 -3.92 0.88 -17.66
C TRP A 223 -3.39 -0.43 -18.27
N VAL A 224 -4.04 -0.96 -19.31
CA VAL A 224 -3.54 -2.15 -20.02
C VAL A 224 -2.17 -1.87 -20.65
N GLN A 225 -2.00 -0.74 -21.32
CA GLN A 225 -0.72 -0.34 -21.92
C GLN A 225 0.37 -0.15 -20.87
N LEU A 226 0.07 0.49 -19.73
CA LEU A 226 0.99 0.62 -18.62
C LEU A 226 1.45 -0.75 -18.11
N HIS A 227 0.51 -1.68 -17.87
CA HIS A 227 0.87 -3.01 -17.39
C HIS A 227 1.71 -3.77 -18.42
N LEU A 228 1.34 -3.74 -19.71
CA LEU A 228 2.09 -4.39 -20.78
C LEU A 228 3.51 -3.84 -20.90
N TYR A 229 3.67 -2.51 -20.84
CA TYR A 229 4.98 -1.87 -20.84
C TYR A 229 5.87 -2.38 -19.69
N LEU A 230 5.30 -2.54 -18.50
CA LEU A 230 6.03 -3.04 -17.33
C LEU A 230 6.32 -4.55 -17.40
N CYS A 231 5.53 -5.33 -18.15
CA CYS A 231 5.77 -6.76 -18.43
C CYS A 231 7.00 -6.97 -19.33
N SER A 232 7.13 -6.14 -20.36
CA SER A 232 8.21 -6.30 -21.35
C SER A 232 9.50 -5.56 -20.96
N LYS A 233 9.53 -4.92 -19.79
CA LYS A 233 10.68 -4.13 -19.34
C LYS A 233 11.85 -5.04 -18.94
N PRO A 234 13.04 -4.89 -19.57
CA PRO A 234 14.21 -5.68 -19.21
C PRO A 234 14.69 -5.35 -17.80
N LEU A 235 15.23 -6.35 -17.11
CA LEU A 235 15.83 -6.17 -15.79
C LEU A 235 17.27 -5.66 -15.91
N PRO A 236 17.70 -4.73 -15.04
CA PRO A 236 19.09 -4.30 -14.96
C PRO A 236 20.04 -5.46 -14.60
N VAL A 237 21.28 -5.36 -15.04
CA VAL A 237 22.31 -6.40 -14.83
C VAL A 237 22.49 -6.72 -13.34
N GLU A 238 22.52 -5.70 -12.48
CA GLU A 238 22.65 -5.86 -11.02
C GLU A 238 21.53 -6.72 -10.38
N VAL A 239 20.33 -6.76 -10.97
CA VAL A 239 19.23 -7.64 -10.50
C VAL A 239 19.47 -9.08 -10.94
N MET A 240 20.04 -9.24 -12.13
CA MET A 240 20.39 -10.52 -12.73
C MET A 240 21.60 -11.19 -12.06
N GLU A 241 22.40 -10.42 -11.31
CA GLU A 241 23.52 -10.91 -10.51
C GLU A 241 23.11 -11.32 -9.08
N LEU A 242 21.93 -10.91 -8.60
CA LEU A 242 21.41 -11.34 -7.31
C LEU A 242 21.19 -12.85 -7.26
N ASP A 243 21.37 -13.44 -6.07
CA ASP A 243 20.94 -14.80 -5.81
C ASP A 243 19.44 -14.98 -6.10
N PRO A 244 19.00 -16.16 -6.58
CA PRO A 244 17.61 -16.37 -6.98
C PRO A 244 16.57 -16.03 -5.90
N ALA A 245 16.89 -16.29 -4.63
CA ALA A 245 16.01 -15.99 -3.50
C ALA A 245 15.79 -14.47 -3.35
N ASP A 246 16.87 -13.69 -3.36
CA ASP A 246 16.83 -12.24 -3.21
C ASP A 246 16.26 -11.54 -4.45
N ARG A 247 16.62 -12.02 -5.64
CA ARG A 247 16.05 -11.58 -6.91
C ARG A 247 14.53 -11.68 -6.90
N SER A 248 13.98 -12.78 -6.35
CA SER A 248 12.53 -12.97 -6.27
C SER A 248 11.84 -11.93 -5.40
N LEU A 249 12.55 -11.30 -4.45
CA LEU A 249 12.05 -10.29 -3.53
C LEU A 249 12.23 -8.86 -4.06
N ASP A 250 13.17 -8.64 -4.98
CA ASP A 250 13.47 -7.33 -5.57
C ASP A 250 12.23 -6.71 -6.25
N LYS A 251 12.04 -5.41 -6.04
CA LYS A 251 10.87 -4.67 -6.51
C LYS A 251 10.79 -4.57 -8.03
N ARG A 252 11.93 -4.52 -8.72
CA ARG A 252 12.02 -4.53 -10.18
C ARG A 252 11.44 -5.84 -10.75
N VAL A 253 11.71 -6.95 -10.07
CA VAL A 253 11.13 -8.26 -10.40
C VAL A 253 9.66 -8.34 -10.01
N LYS A 254 9.27 -7.80 -8.84
CA LYS A 254 7.87 -7.78 -8.42
C LYS A 254 6.98 -6.95 -9.35
N VAL A 255 7.47 -5.83 -9.89
CA VAL A 255 6.73 -4.99 -10.85
C VAL A 255 6.39 -5.81 -12.10
N ASN A 256 7.38 -6.47 -12.70
CA ASN A 256 7.19 -7.38 -13.83
C ASN A 256 6.14 -8.46 -13.52
N LYS A 257 6.30 -9.17 -12.39
CA LYS A 257 5.36 -10.21 -11.94
C LYS A 257 3.91 -9.67 -11.84
N TRP A 258 3.72 -8.53 -11.18
CA TRP A 258 2.38 -7.98 -10.96
C TRP A 258 1.78 -7.36 -12.22
N GLY A 259 2.60 -6.94 -13.20
CA GLY A 259 2.15 -6.63 -14.55
C GLY A 259 1.34 -7.78 -15.13
N PHE A 260 1.98 -8.95 -15.29
CA PHE A 260 1.32 -10.15 -15.80
C PHE A 260 0.15 -10.59 -14.92
N GLY A 261 0.36 -10.65 -13.60
CA GLY A 261 -0.66 -11.12 -12.66
C GLY A 261 -1.94 -10.27 -12.66
N ASN A 262 -1.82 -8.96 -12.83
CA ASN A 262 -2.98 -8.07 -12.91
C ASN A 262 -3.70 -8.23 -14.26
N LEU A 263 -2.98 -8.31 -15.38
CA LEU A 263 -3.57 -8.52 -16.71
C LEU A 263 -4.31 -9.86 -16.79
N ASN A 264 -3.67 -10.95 -16.34
CA ASN A 264 -4.33 -12.26 -16.27
C ASN A 264 -5.60 -12.19 -15.41
N ARG A 265 -5.49 -11.63 -14.19
CA ARG A 265 -6.66 -11.51 -13.31
C ARG A 265 -7.77 -10.64 -13.91
N PHE A 266 -7.42 -9.57 -14.64
CA PHE A 266 -8.37 -8.71 -15.33
C PHE A 266 -9.17 -9.51 -16.37
N LEU A 267 -8.49 -10.28 -17.23
CA LEU A 267 -9.13 -11.14 -18.23
C LEU A 267 -10.00 -12.24 -17.59
N GLN A 268 -9.53 -12.83 -16.49
CA GLN A 268 -10.30 -13.84 -15.76
C GLN A 268 -11.52 -13.26 -15.01
N ARG A 269 -11.45 -11.99 -14.58
CA ARG A 269 -12.51 -11.39 -13.77
C ARG A 269 -13.62 -10.80 -14.62
N TYR A 270 -13.29 -10.20 -15.76
CA TYR A 270 -14.23 -9.42 -16.56
C TYR A 270 -14.63 -10.10 -17.87
N ASN A 271 -14.88 -11.41 -17.81
CA ASN A 271 -15.31 -12.22 -18.97
C ASN A 271 -16.77 -12.69 -18.92
N LYS A 272 -17.55 -12.27 -17.92
CA LYS A 272 -18.94 -12.70 -17.72
C LYS A 272 -19.86 -11.54 -17.42
N ILE A 273 -21.10 -11.62 -17.93
CA ILE A 273 -22.14 -10.62 -17.69
C ILE A 273 -22.50 -10.66 -16.20
N THR A 274 -22.53 -9.49 -15.58
CA THR A 274 -22.96 -9.31 -14.18
C THR A 274 -23.78 -8.03 -14.06
N LYS A 275 -24.21 -7.66 -12.85
CA LYS A 275 -24.88 -6.37 -12.62
C LYS A 275 -24.02 -5.16 -13.02
N ALA A 276 -22.69 -5.27 -12.93
CA ALA A 276 -21.77 -4.19 -13.25
C ALA A 276 -21.11 -4.34 -14.64
N ILE A 277 -21.21 -5.51 -15.26
CA ILE A 277 -20.49 -5.85 -16.50
C ILE A 277 -21.53 -6.17 -17.57
N THR A 278 -21.67 -5.27 -18.55
CA THR A 278 -22.62 -5.43 -19.65
C THR A 278 -22.06 -6.30 -20.78
N LYS A 279 -22.91 -6.67 -21.74
CA LYS A 279 -22.47 -7.41 -22.93
C LYS A 279 -21.53 -6.58 -23.79
N GLU A 280 -21.83 -5.29 -23.97
CA GLU A 280 -21.03 -4.35 -24.75
C GLU A 280 -19.62 -4.19 -24.17
N PHE A 281 -19.52 -4.15 -22.83
CA PHE A 281 -18.23 -4.14 -22.15
C PHE A 281 -17.43 -5.41 -22.47
N ILE A 282 -18.05 -6.58 -22.37
CA ILE A 282 -17.39 -7.86 -22.67
C ILE A 282 -16.95 -7.89 -24.13
N ASP A 283 -17.81 -7.47 -25.06
CA ASP A 283 -17.49 -7.40 -26.49
C ASP A 283 -16.28 -6.47 -26.73
N TYR A 284 -16.20 -5.33 -26.03
CA TYR A 284 -15.02 -4.46 -26.08
C TYR A 284 -13.75 -5.16 -25.55
N ILE A 285 -13.83 -5.82 -24.40
CA ILE A 285 -12.70 -6.56 -23.82
C ILE A 285 -12.22 -7.65 -24.78
N PHE A 286 -13.12 -8.49 -25.31
CA PHE A 286 -12.75 -9.61 -26.16
C PHE A 286 -12.30 -9.20 -27.56
N ASN A 287 -12.91 -8.18 -28.16
CA ASN A 287 -12.58 -7.79 -29.53
C ASN A 287 -11.42 -6.78 -29.61
N THR A 288 -11.12 -6.06 -28.52
CA THR A 288 -10.09 -5.01 -28.51
C THR A 288 -8.96 -5.32 -27.54
N ILE A 289 -9.27 -5.53 -26.26
CA ILE A 289 -8.24 -5.63 -25.20
C ILE A 289 -7.50 -6.96 -25.23
N VAL A 290 -8.23 -8.08 -25.34
CA VAL A 290 -7.64 -9.44 -25.37
C VAL A 290 -6.63 -9.59 -26.52
N PRO A 291 -6.92 -9.22 -27.78
CA PRO A 291 -5.94 -9.33 -28.87
C PRO A 291 -4.66 -8.52 -28.61
N ILE A 292 -4.76 -7.34 -28.01
CA ILE A 292 -3.61 -6.51 -27.67
C ILE A 292 -2.74 -7.19 -26.62
N ILE A 293 -3.34 -7.69 -25.53
CA ILE A 293 -2.61 -8.38 -24.46
C ILE A 293 -1.93 -9.64 -25.01
N LEU A 294 -2.66 -10.47 -25.75
CA LEU A 294 -2.11 -11.71 -26.29
C LEU A 294 -0.96 -11.45 -27.27
N ARG A 295 -1.07 -10.42 -28.11
CA ARG A 295 0.01 -10.05 -29.04
C ARG A 295 1.29 -9.69 -28.31
N GLU A 296 1.22 -8.87 -27.27
CA GLU A 296 2.41 -8.50 -26.49
C GLU A 296 2.91 -9.69 -25.66
N PHE A 297 2.02 -10.53 -25.11
CA PHE A 297 2.41 -11.77 -24.43
C PHE A 297 3.17 -12.72 -25.34
N PHE A 298 2.76 -12.87 -26.61
CA PHE A 298 3.51 -13.70 -27.56
C PHE A 298 4.91 -13.13 -27.85
N LYS A 299 5.07 -11.81 -27.92
CA LYS A 299 6.39 -11.18 -28.05
C LYS A 299 7.24 -11.44 -26.81
N ASP A 300 6.67 -11.34 -25.61
CA ASP A 300 7.37 -11.63 -24.36
C ASP A 300 7.79 -13.11 -24.28
N ILE A 301 6.95 -14.04 -24.76
CA ILE A 301 7.27 -15.48 -24.86
C ILE A 301 8.41 -15.71 -25.84
N GLU A 302 8.39 -15.08 -27.02
CA GLU A 302 9.46 -15.18 -28.02
C GLU A 302 10.78 -14.61 -27.49
N ALA A 303 10.73 -13.43 -26.86
CA ALA A 303 11.89 -12.80 -26.24
C ALA A 303 12.47 -13.64 -25.11
N TRP A 304 11.61 -14.27 -24.30
CA TRP A 304 12.02 -15.21 -23.27
C TRP A 304 12.67 -16.47 -23.86
N GLY A 305 12.06 -17.07 -24.89
CA GLY A 305 12.61 -18.24 -25.58
C GLY A 305 13.97 -17.99 -26.25
N ASN A 306 14.20 -16.75 -26.71
CA ASN A 306 15.47 -16.31 -27.31
C ASN A 306 16.50 -15.80 -26.27
N ASN A 307 16.21 -15.88 -24.97
CA ASN A 307 17.03 -15.35 -23.87
C ASN A 307 17.28 -13.83 -23.92
N SER A 308 16.47 -13.06 -24.66
CA SER A 308 16.57 -11.59 -24.70
C SER A 308 15.75 -10.91 -23.60
N LEU A 309 14.84 -11.65 -22.95
CA LEU A 309 14.05 -11.18 -21.81
C LEU A 309 14.04 -12.24 -20.70
N TRP A 310 14.49 -11.89 -19.50
CA TRP A 310 14.35 -12.78 -18.36
C TRP A 310 12.99 -12.58 -17.68
N LEU A 311 12.33 -13.69 -17.31
CA LEU A 311 11.08 -13.70 -16.57
C LEU A 311 11.19 -14.67 -15.39
N SER A 312 10.58 -14.30 -14.26
CA SER A 312 10.49 -15.18 -13.09
C SER A 312 9.46 -16.29 -13.31
N ASP A 313 9.56 -17.42 -12.61
CA ASP A 313 8.57 -18.50 -12.65
C ASP A 313 7.14 -18.00 -12.34
N SER A 314 7.03 -17.02 -11.44
CA SER A 314 5.74 -16.38 -11.14
C SER A 314 5.20 -15.55 -12.31
N SER A 315 6.08 -14.86 -13.04
CA SER A 315 5.70 -14.10 -14.25
C SER A 315 5.25 -15.06 -15.35
N LEU A 316 6.02 -16.13 -15.58
CA LEU A 316 5.71 -17.18 -16.55
C LEU A 316 4.38 -17.86 -16.22
N TYR A 317 4.13 -18.19 -14.95
CA TYR A 317 2.86 -18.76 -14.52
C TYR A 317 1.68 -17.87 -14.95
N PHE A 318 1.73 -16.56 -14.69
CA PHE A 318 0.64 -15.66 -15.07
C PHE A 318 0.54 -15.40 -16.57
N LEU A 319 1.65 -15.49 -17.29
CA LEU A 319 1.71 -15.34 -18.74
C LEU A 319 0.99 -16.48 -19.47
N ILE A 320 1.01 -17.70 -18.92
CA ILE A 320 0.45 -18.90 -19.55
C ILE A 320 -0.87 -19.41 -18.93
N SER A 321 -1.34 -18.79 -17.83
CA SER A 321 -2.59 -19.17 -17.13
C SER A 321 -3.81 -18.45 -17.70
#